data_AF-A0A537XWI4-F1
#
_entry.id   AF-A0A537XWI4-F1
#
_cell.length_a   1.000
_cell.length_b   1.000
_cell.length_c   1.000
_cell.angle_alpha   90.00
_cell.angle_beta   90.00
_cell.angle_gamma   90.00
#
_symmetry.space_group_name_H-M   'P 1'
#
loop_
_entity.id
_entity.type
_entity.pdbx_description
1 polymer ?
#
loop_
_entity_poly.entity_id
_entity_poly.type
_entity_poly.pdbx_seq_one_letter_code
_entity_poly.pdbx_strand_id
1 'polypeptide(L)'
;MNTTVAALKAEELRETPAFMLENANRAHDLAEGLLQAFGDRIRIEVVGLDSPRGIWLALRHRIGKGFAVVVDGREVVRDPFRFEETRAAVERALASRALQPA
;
A
#
# COMPACT_ATOMS: atom_id res chain seq x y z
N MET A 1 -30.44 28.80 5.46
CA MET A 1 -29.10 29.21 5.94
C MET A 1 -28.08 28.35 5.21
N ASN A 2 -27.23 28.95 4.38
CA ASN A 2 -26.26 28.25 3.53
C ASN A 2 -25.08 27.76 4.38
N THR A 3 -25.05 26.47 4.68
CA THR A 3 -23.88 25.81 5.27
C THR A 3 -22.80 25.75 4.19
N THR A 4 -21.84 26.67 4.25
CA THR A 4 -20.79 26.82 3.24
C THR A 4 -20.01 25.51 3.11
N VAL A 5 -19.74 25.07 1.87
CA VAL A 5 -18.90 23.90 1.55
C VAL A 5 -17.55 23.92 2.30
N ALA A 6 -17.06 25.11 2.66
CA ALA A 6 -15.88 25.32 3.51
C ALA A 6 -16.03 24.77 4.95
N ALA A 7 -17.22 24.78 5.54
CA ALA A 7 -17.49 24.22 6.87
C ALA A 7 -17.55 22.68 6.84
N LEU A 8 -18.13 22.09 5.77
CA LEU A 8 -18.10 20.64 5.55
C LEU A 8 -16.66 20.14 5.31
N LYS A 9 -15.85 20.93 4.59
CA LYS A 9 -14.42 20.63 4.32
C LYS A 9 -13.53 20.77 5.57
N ALA A 10 -13.91 21.62 6.52
CA ALA A 10 -13.19 21.81 7.78
C ALA A 10 -13.49 20.72 8.83
N GLU A 11 -14.69 20.12 8.78
CA GLU A 11 -15.06 18.97 9.62
C GLU A 11 -14.33 17.70 9.16
N GLU A 12 -14.26 17.43 7.85
CA GLU A 12 -13.52 16.30 7.27
C GLU A 12 -12.00 16.36 7.56
N LEU A 13 -11.42 17.56 7.67
CA LEU A 13 -9.99 17.75 7.94
C LEU A 13 -9.63 17.51 9.42
N ARG A 14 -10.61 17.58 10.33
CA ARG A 14 -10.42 17.30 11.77
C ARG A 14 -10.52 15.81 12.09
N GLU A 15 -11.21 15.05 11.26
CA GLU A 15 -11.46 13.63 11.45
C GLU A 15 -10.53 12.72 10.65
N THR A 16 -9.56 13.24 9.89
CA THR A 16 -8.48 12.40 9.37
C THR A 16 -7.52 12.11 10.53
N PRO A 17 -7.60 10.94 11.18
CA PRO A 17 -6.84 10.68 12.39
C PRO A 17 -5.35 10.65 12.03
N ALA A 18 -4.47 11.13 12.91
CA ALA A 18 -3.04 11.21 12.65
C ALA A 18 -2.43 9.90 12.11
N PHE A 19 -2.97 8.74 12.50
CA PHE A 19 -2.53 7.43 11.99
C PHE A 19 -2.78 7.23 10.49
N MET A 20 -3.83 7.84 9.92
CA MET A 20 -4.14 7.73 8.49
C MET A 20 -3.18 8.58 7.66
N LEU A 21 -2.88 9.80 8.11
CA LEU A 21 -1.93 10.67 7.43
C LEU A 21 -0.51 10.09 7.48
N GLU A 22 -0.13 9.56 8.63
CA GLU A 22 1.16 8.91 8.82
C GLU A 22 1.29 7.64 7.95
N ASN A 23 0.24 6.82 7.87
CA ASN A 23 0.22 5.66 6.97
C ASN A 23 0.25 6.05 5.49
N ALA A 24 -0.42 7.14 5.10
CA ALA A 24 -0.43 7.63 3.72
C ALA A 24 0.97 8.11 3.29
N ASN A 25 1.63 8.92 4.12
CA ASN A 25 3.00 9.36 3.87
C ASN A 25 3.97 8.17 3.79
N ARG A 26 3.85 7.20 4.71
CA ARG A 26 4.69 5.98 4.70
C ARG A 26 4.48 5.13 3.44
N ALA A 27 3.22 4.94 3.03
CA ALA A 27 2.92 4.20 1.81
C ALA A 27 3.49 4.91 0.58
N HIS A 28 3.47 6.24 0.58
CA HIS A 28 4.07 7.06 -0.47
C HIS A 28 5.60 6.90 -0.51
N ASP A 29 6.30 7.08 0.60
CA ASP A 29 7.76 6.93 0.67
C ASP A 29 8.22 5.53 0.24
N LEU A 30 7.49 4.50 0.65
CA LEU A 30 7.75 3.12 0.23
C LEU A 30 7.56 2.95 -1.27
N ALA A 31 6.47 3.50 -1.82
CA ALA A 31 6.19 3.41 -3.24
C ALA A 31 7.25 4.15 -4.07
N GLU A 32 7.67 5.34 -3.66
CA GLU A 32 8.76 6.06 -4.31
C GLU A 32 10.07 5.29 -4.26
N GLY A 33 10.46 4.76 -3.10
CA GLY A 33 11.69 3.97 -2.96
C GLY A 33 11.69 2.72 -3.84
N LEU A 34 10.55 2.04 -3.96
CA LEU A 34 10.40 0.88 -4.84
C LEU A 34 10.45 1.29 -6.32
N LEU A 35 9.80 2.38 -6.70
CA LEU A 35 9.86 2.89 -8.08
C LEU A 35 11.29 3.32 -8.44
N GLN A 36 12.03 3.96 -7.53
CA GLN A 36 13.43 4.32 -7.75
C GLN A 36 14.33 3.08 -7.89
N ALA A 37 14.11 2.04 -7.08
CA ALA A 37 14.94 0.83 -7.09
C ALA A 37 14.63 -0.12 -8.27
N PHE A 38 13.37 -0.21 -8.70
CA PHE A 38 12.93 -1.23 -9.64
C PHE A 38 12.39 -0.68 -10.97
N GLY A 39 12.03 0.61 -11.03
CA GLY A 39 11.56 1.27 -12.23
C GLY A 39 10.31 0.60 -12.82
N ASP A 40 10.35 0.42 -14.14
CA ASP A 40 9.31 -0.19 -14.97
C ASP A 40 9.15 -1.71 -14.78
N ARG A 41 10.06 -2.35 -14.03
CA ARG A 41 9.98 -3.79 -13.74
C ARG A 41 8.85 -4.15 -12.78
N ILE A 42 8.30 -3.17 -12.07
CA ILE A 42 7.20 -3.35 -11.12
C ILE A 42 6.03 -2.44 -11.47
N ARG A 43 4.83 -2.86 -11.04
CA ARG A 43 3.63 -2.02 -11.04
C ARG A 43 3.09 -1.97 -9.63
N ILE A 44 2.96 -0.77 -9.09
CA ILE A 44 2.39 -0.56 -7.75
C ILE A 44 0.92 -0.22 -7.91
N GLU A 45 0.08 -0.89 -7.12
CA GLU A 45 -1.34 -0.61 -7.04
C GLU A 45 -1.74 -0.41 -5.58
N VAL A 46 -2.35 0.73 -5.28
CA VAL A 46 -2.85 1.06 -3.95
C VAL A 46 -4.30 0.62 -3.87
N VAL A 47 -4.61 -0.25 -2.90
CA VAL A 47 -5.97 -0.76 -2.67
C VAL A 47 -6.42 -0.34 -1.28
N GLY A 48 -7.50 0.45 -1.21
CA GLY A 48 -8.16 0.79 0.05
C GLY A 48 -8.81 -0.45 0.68
N LEU A 49 -8.63 -0.64 2.00
CA LEU A 49 -9.19 -1.79 2.74
C LEU A 49 -10.72 -1.77 2.81
N ASP A 50 -11.32 -0.60 2.61
CA ASP A 50 -12.76 -0.35 2.52
C ASP A 50 -13.37 -0.76 1.17
N SER A 51 -12.53 -0.99 0.14
CA SER A 51 -13.00 -1.47 -1.16
C SER A 51 -13.29 -2.98 -1.13
N PRO A 52 -14.22 -3.49 -1.98
CA PRO A 52 -14.49 -4.94 -2.09
C PRO A 52 -13.22 -5.76 -2.37
N ARG A 53 -12.31 -5.22 -3.18
CA ARG A 53 -11.01 -5.84 -3.46
C ARG A 53 -10.10 -5.83 -2.23
N GLY A 54 -10.06 -4.72 -1.50
CA GLY A 54 -9.29 -4.61 -0.26
C GLY A 54 -9.76 -5.59 0.81
N ILE A 55 -11.07 -5.72 1.00
CA ILE A 55 -11.67 -6.70 1.94
C ILE A 55 -11.30 -8.12 1.53
N TRP A 56 -11.43 -8.46 0.25
CA TRP A 56 -11.04 -9.78 -0.26
C TRP A 56 -9.56 -10.09 -0.03
N LEU A 57 -8.68 -9.14 -0.35
CA LEU A 57 -7.24 -9.28 -0.12
C LEU A 57 -6.91 -9.40 1.37
N ALA A 58 -7.59 -8.61 2.22
CA ALA A 58 -7.40 -8.67 3.65
C ALA A 58 -7.78 -10.03 4.23
N LEU A 59 -8.89 -10.61 3.78
CA LEU A 59 -9.31 -11.96 4.16
C LEU A 59 -8.34 -13.03 3.64
N ARG A 60 -8.02 -12.99 2.33
CA ARG A 60 -7.13 -13.97 1.68
C ARG A 60 -5.76 -14.03 2.35
N HIS A 61 -5.21 -12.86 2.68
CA HIS A 61 -3.85 -12.73 3.20
C HIS A 61 -3.81 -12.59 4.74
N ARG A 62 -4.98 -12.67 5.40
CA ARG A 62 -5.16 -12.45 6.84
C ARG A 62 -4.48 -11.16 7.32
N ILE A 63 -4.68 -10.08 6.55
CA ILE A 63 -4.20 -8.74 6.89
C ILE A 63 -5.11 -8.23 8.01
N GLY A 64 -4.52 -7.95 9.17
CA GLY A 64 -5.22 -7.41 10.32
C GLY A 64 -5.42 -5.89 10.21
N LYS A 65 -5.08 -5.16 11.27
CA LYS A 65 -5.09 -3.69 11.26
C LYS A 65 -3.80 -3.17 10.64
N GLY A 66 -3.88 -2.08 9.85
CA GLY A 66 -2.72 -1.38 9.29
C GLY A 66 -2.63 -1.47 7.77
N PHE A 67 -1.41 -1.32 7.25
CA PHE A 67 -1.07 -1.40 5.82
C PHE A 67 -0.16 -2.60 5.60
N ALA A 68 -0.35 -3.31 4.49
CA ALA A 68 0.47 -4.46 4.11
C ALA A 68 0.77 -4.39 2.61
N VAL A 69 1.95 -4.87 2.22
CA VAL A 69 2.35 -4.98 0.82
C VAL A 69 2.22 -6.42 0.38
N VAL A 70 1.50 -6.63 -0.72
CA VAL A 70 1.41 -7.94 -1.37
C VAL A 70 2.28 -7.91 -2.62
N VAL A 71 3.31 -8.75 -2.66
CA VAL A 71 4.25 -8.84 -3.78
C VAL A 71 3.83 -10.03 -4.67
N ASP A 72 3.60 -9.74 -5.95
CA ASP A 72 3.21 -10.70 -6.99
C ASP A 72 2.00 -11.60 -6.61
N GLY A 73 1.09 -11.08 -5.76
CA GLY A 73 -0.08 -11.81 -5.28
C GLY A 73 0.20 -12.99 -4.35
N ARG A 74 1.46 -13.18 -3.92
CA ARG A 74 1.91 -14.35 -3.17
C ARG A 74 2.48 -13.99 -1.82
N GLU A 75 3.54 -13.17 -1.81
CA GLU A 75 4.26 -12.82 -0.59
C GLU A 75 3.61 -11.61 0.07
N VAL A 76 3.46 -11.64 1.40
CA VAL A 76 2.79 -10.59 2.17
C VAL A 76 3.77 -10.03 3.19
N VAL A 77 4.14 -8.76 3.03
CA VAL A 77 4.95 -8.01 3.98
C VAL A 77 4.01 -7.17 4.83
N ARG A 78 3.84 -7.60 6.10
CA ARG A 78 2.89 -7.00 7.05
C ARG A 78 3.43 -5.79 7.78
N ASP A 79 4.75 -5.68 7.83
CA ASP A 79 5.48 -4.60 8.49
C ASP A 79 6.32 -3.84 7.44
N PRO A 80 5.68 -3.00 6.62
CA PRO A 80 6.36 -2.26 5.57
C PRO A 80 7.32 -1.19 6.11
N PHE A 81 7.45 -1.04 7.43
CA PHE A 81 8.46 -0.17 8.05
C PHE A 81 9.89 -0.63 7.72
N ARG A 82 10.04 -1.84 7.19
CA ARG A 82 11.29 -2.34 6.66
C ARG A 82 11.25 -2.31 5.13
N PHE A 83 11.64 -1.17 4.58
CA PHE A 83 11.85 -1.01 3.13
C PHE A 83 12.66 -2.19 2.57
N GLU A 84 13.71 -2.61 3.27
CA GLU A 84 14.56 -3.73 2.90
C GLU A 84 13.83 -5.08 2.83
N GLU A 85 12.84 -5.34 3.70
CA GLU A 85 12.06 -6.58 3.62
C GLU A 85 11.15 -6.58 2.39
N THR A 86 10.53 -5.43 2.10
CA THR A 86 9.71 -5.27 0.90
C THR A 86 10.55 -5.35 -0.36
N ARG A 87 11.72 -4.71 -0.37
CA ARG A 87 12.70 -4.78 -1.46
C ARG A 87 13.14 -6.22 -1.73
N ALA A 88 13.53 -6.96 -0.70
CA ALA A 88 13.96 -8.34 -0.84
C ALA A 88 12.84 -9.25 -1.38
N ALA A 89 11.58 -9.02 -0.97
CA ALA A 89 10.43 -9.73 -1.52
C ALA A 89 10.24 -9.44 -3.02
N VAL A 90 10.37 -8.17 -3.43
CA VAL A 90 10.32 -7.79 -4.86
C VAL A 90 11.47 -8.41 -5.66
N GLU A 91 12.69 -8.42 -5.12
CA GLU A 91 13.85 -9.06 -5.76
C GLU A 91 13.61 -10.56 -5.98
N ARG A 92 13.09 -11.27 -4.97
CA ARG A 92 12.72 -12.69 -5.09
C ARG A 92 11.64 -12.92 -6.16
N ALA A 93 10.62 -12.07 -6.19
CA ALA A 93 9.53 -12.19 -7.16
C ALA A 93 10.05 -11.97 -8.60
N LEU A 94 10.87 -10.95 -8.82
CA LEU A 94 11.49 -10.68 -10.12
C LEU A 94 12.42 -11.81 -10.56
N ALA A 95 13.26 -12.33 -9.65
CA ALA A 95 14.12 -13.48 -9.94
C ALA A 95 13.31 -14.73 -10.30
N SER A 96 12.23 -15.00 -9.57
CA SER A 96 11.34 -16.14 -9.85
C SER A 96 10.66 -16.02 -11.21
N ARG A 97 10.26 -14.80 -11.61
CA ARG A 97 9.64 -14.53 -12.91
C ARG A 97 10.64 -14.67 -14.06
N ALA A 98 11.90 -14.26 -13.86
CA ALA A 98 12.96 -14.43 -14.86
C ALA A 98 13.32 -15.90 -15.12
N LEU A 99 13.07 -16.79 -14.15
CA LEU A 99 13.30 -18.23 -14.26
C LEU A 99 12.13 -19.00 -14.89
N GLN A 100 10.97 -18.37 -15.08
CA GLN A 100 9.82 -18.99 -15.74
C GLN A 100 9.84 -18.62 -17.24
N PRO A 101 10.03 -19.60 -18.16
CA PRO A 101 9.86 -19.32 -19.58
C PRO A 101 8.39 -18.96 -19.85
N ALA A 102 8.19 -17.99 -20.73
CA ALA A 102 6.88 -17.50 -21.17
C ALA A 102 6.03 -18.61 -21.82
#